data_AF-A0A0S8IFL0-F1
#
_entry.id   AF-A0A0S8IFL0-F1
#
_cell.length_a   1.000
_cell.length_b   1.000
_cell.length_c   1.000
_cell.angle_alpha   90.00
_cell.angle_beta   90.00
_cell.angle_gamma   90.00
#
_symmetry.space_group_name_H-M   'P 1'
#
loop_
_entity.id
_entity.type
_entity.pdbx_description
1 polymer ?
#
loop_
_entity_poly.entity_id
_entity_poly.type
_entity_poly.pdbx_seq_one_letter_code
_entity_poly.pdbx_strand_id
1 'polypeptide(L)'
;MKRLLLILTLIVFQLIAFTVCLNAKQHDKRELTNKVMELSGMNDQIRQIPAFVQIGVSSRKGSTPPDLYNILEPEIVKAFQPEKILKGVSREIENKLDLRTLQDVLTWLESPLGQKITAIEESNSTPEALQGMKEFAALMKKTPPPKRRSDLVKRFNRATKPAEWIVEIQMSSILALTTALNSSLPKEKRGNLAEIRKKIEQLRPKAQKEAESNSVMGSFYAYRTLTDEEFQRYVLFAESASAKRFHNVFLNALKNEMQMACLKIGKSLGEKIIKLPREQEVMVTGKIVVHLKDGRTLVWDNYTEKNDRYCTFIAGGELCISKSDVASVGRN
;
A
#
# COMPACT_ATOMS: atom_id res chain seq x y z
N MET A 1 49.34 -17.71 -38.98
CA MET A 1 49.20 -17.68 -37.50
C MET A 1 49.28 -16.26 -36.91
N LYS A 2 50.35 -15.48 -37.10
CA LYS A 2 50.48 -14.11 -36.53
C LYS A 2 49.33 -13.13 -36.88
N ARG A 3 48.82 -13.13 -38.13
CA ARG A 3 47.69 -12.28 -38.55
C ARG A 3 46.36 -12.66 -37.90
N LEU A 4 46.12 -13.96 -37.67
CA LEU A 4 44.90 -14.45 -37.02
C LEU A 4 44.89 -14.11 -35.53
N LEU A 5 46.05 -14.22 -34.87
CA LEU A 5 46.25 -13.84 -33.47
C LEU A 5 46.02 -12.33 -33.25
N LEU A 6 46.49 -11.48 -34.18
CA LEU A 6 46.34 -10.03 -34.11
C LEU A 6 44.86 -9.58 -34.26
N ILE A 7 44.11 -10.24 -35.14
CA ILE A 7 42.68 -9.98 -35.35
C ILE A 7 41.87 -10.41 -34.11
N LEU A 8 42.16 -11.57 -33.53
CA LEU A 8 41.52 -12.01 -32.29
C LEU A 8 41.79 -11.07 -31.12
N THR A 9 43.02 -10.56 -30.98
CA THR A 9 43.35 -9.57 -29.92
C THR A 9 42.62 -8.24 -30.11
N LEU A 10 42.43 -7.77 -31.34
CA LEU A 10 41.67 -6.55 -31.63
C LEU A 10 40.18 -6.70 -31.32
N ILE A 11 39.59 -7.86 -31.64
CA ILE A 11 38.18 -8.16 -31.33
C ILE A 11 37.97 -8.25 -29.80
N VAL A 12 38.86 -8.91 -29.08
CA VAL A 12 38.80 -9.00 -27.61
C VAL A 12 38.97 -7.61 -26.98
N PHE A 13 39.87 -6.77 -27.48
CA PHE A 13 40.06 -5.40 -26.99
C PHE A 13 38.83 -4.52 -27.28
N GLN A 14 38.19 -4.68 -28.44
CA GLN A 14 36.92 -4.00 -28.75
C GLN A 14 35.75 -4.48 -27.87
N LEU A 15 35.68 -5.78 -27.54
CA LEU A 15 34.67 -6.34 -26.65
C LEU A 15 34.85 -5.87 -25.19
N ILE A 16 36.10 -5.71 -24.74
CA ILE A 16 36.43 -5.17 -23.40
C ILE A 16 36.13 -3.67 -23.34
N ALA A 17 36.51 -2.88 -24.36
CA ALA A 17 36.20 -1.46 -24.42
C ALA A 17 34.68 -1.20 -24.43
N PHE A 18 33.92 -2.04 -25.15
CA PHE A 18 32.46 -1.96 -25.18
C PHE A 18 31.81 -2.25 -23.82
N THR A 19 32.30 -3.26 -23.09
CA THR A 19 31.78 -3.56 -21.73
C THR A 19 32.15 -2.50 -20.70
N VAL A 20 33.35 -1.90 -20.77
CA VAL A 20 33.76 -0.79 -19.88
C VAL A 20 32.92 0.46 -20.12
N CYS A 21 32.69 0.86 -21.37
CA CYS A 21 31.85 2.02 -21.68
C CYS A 21 30.37 1.83 -21.31
N LEU A 22 29.82 0.62 -21.47
CA LEU A 22 28.46 0.30 -21.01
C LEU A 22 28.34 0.45 -19.48
N ASN A 23 29.33 -0.04 -18.72
CA ASN A 23 29.33 0.06 -17.26
C ASN A 23 29.47 1.50 -16.76
N ALA A 24 30.29 2.33 -17.41
CA ALA A 24 30.39 3.76 -17.07
C ALA A 24 29.06 4.50 -17.31
N LYS A 25 28.44 4.31 -18.49
CA LYS A 25 27.14 4.94 -18.81
C LYS A 25 26.01 4.47 -17.89
N GLN A 26 26.04 3.21 -17.45
CA GLN A 26 25.08 2.68 -16.48
C GLN A 26 25.32 3.25 -15.07
N HIS A 27 26.58 3.40 -14.67
CA HIS A 27 26.96 4.02 -13.39
C HIS A 27 26.45 5.47 -13.31
N ASP A 28 26.69 6.28 -14.35
CA ASP A 28 26.26 7.67 -14.41
C ASP A 28 24.73 7.81 -14.34
N LYS A 29 23.99 6.92 -15.04
CA LYS A 29 22.53 6.93 -15.02
C LYS A 29 21.96 6.59 -13.64
N ARG A 30 22.59 5.67 -12.91
CA ARG A 30 22.18 5.31 -11.55
C ARG A 30 22.42 6.47 -10.59
N GLU A 31 23.57 7.11 -10.66
CA GLU A 31 23.87 8.28 -9.83
C GLU A 31 22.86 9.41 -10.08
N LEU A 32 22.60 9.71 -11.36
CA LEU A 32 21.59 10.68 -11.76
C LEU A 32 20.18 10.31 -11.25
N THR A 33 19.80 9.03 -11.34
CA THR A 33 18.54 8.53 -10.81
C THR A 33 18.43 8.76 -9.31
N ASN A 34 19.47 8.37 -8.55
CA ASN A 34 19.50 8.56 -7.11
C ASN A 34 19.39 10.04 -6.73
N LYS A 35 20.08 10.92 -7.48
CA LYS A 35 20.03 12.36 -7.22
C LYS A 35 18.66 12.96 -7.47
N VAL A 36 18.02 12.58 -8.57
CA VAL A 36 16.64 12.99 -8.87
C VAL A 36 15.67 12.50 -7.79
N MET A 37 15.81 11.25 -7.34
CA MET A 37 14.97 10.70 -6.28
C MET A 37 15.14 11.47 -4.97
N GLU A 38 16.38 11.77 -4.58
CA GLU A 38 16.69 12.56 -3.40
C GLU A 38 16.07 13.96 -3.49
N LEU A 39 16.37 14.73 -4.54
CA LEU A 39 15.91 16.12 -4.66
C LEU A 39 14.39 16.27 -4.92
N SER A 40 13.72 15.20 -5.36
CA SER A 40 12.26 15.19 -5.53
C SER A 40 11.49 15.02 -4.21
N GLY A 41 12.18 14.71 -3.11
CA GLY A 41 11.56 14.39 -1.82
C GLY A 41 10.82 13.05 -1.77
N MET A 42 10.82 12.26 -2.86
CA MET A 42 10.16 10.95 -2.88
C MET A 42 10.79 9.97 -1.88
N ASN A 43 12.09 10.14 -1.58
CA ASN A 43 12.78 9.29 -0.62
C ASN A 43 12.12 9.39 0.75
N ASP A 44 11.83 10.62 1.18
CA ASP A 44 11.23 10.89 2.47
C ASP A 44 9.75 10.51 2.49
N GLN A 45 9.01 10.78 1.40
CA GLN A 45 7.63 10.30 1.25
C GLN A 45 7.52 8.78 1.38
N ILE A 46 8.42 8.02 0.75
CA ILE A 46 8.43 6.54 0.87
C ILE A 46 8.80 6.11 2.29
N ARG A 47 9.70 6.83 2.98
CA ARG A 47 10.04 6.53 4.39
C ARG A 47 8.89 6.81 5.37
N GLN A 48 7.89 7.61 5.00
CA GLN A 48 6.67 7.81 5.81
C GLN A 48 5.64 6.70 5.67
N ILE A 49 5.70 5.88 4.62
CA ILE A 49 4.74 4.79 4.35
C ILE A 49 4.52 3.88 5.57
N PRO A 50 5.56 3.37 6.28
CA PRO A 50 5.37 2.50 7.43
C PRO A 50 4.56 3.16 8.55
N ALA A 51 4.72 4.46 8.78
CA ALA A 51 3.95 5.18 9.78
C ALA A 51 2.46 5.25 9.41
N PHE A 52 2.13 5.55 8.15
CA PHE A 52 0.74 5.52 7.67
C PHE A 52 0.14 4.12 7.72
N VAL A 53 0.92 3.09 7.37
CA VAL A 53 0.50 1.69 7.50
C VAL A 53 0.20 1.36 8.96
N GLN A 54 1.09 1.73 9.89
CA GLN A 54 0.89 1.50 11.33
C GLN A 54 -0.38 2.19 11.83
N ILE A 55 -0.61 3.46 11.47
CA ILE A 55 -1.84 4.18 11.83
C ILE A 55 -3.07 3.45 11.29
N GLY A 56 -3.02 3.03 10.03
CA GLY A 56 -4.09 2.27 9.39
C GLY A 56 -4.40 0.95 10.09
N VAL A 57 -3.36 0.17 10.44
CA VAL A 57 -3.51 -1.11 11.15
C VAL A 57 -4.02 -0.89 12.57
N SER A 58 -3.40 0.02 13.34
CA SER A 58 -3.81 0.35 14.71
C SER A 58 -5.25 0.82 14.79
N SER A 59 -5.75 1.55 13.79
CA SER A 59 -7.16 1.97 13.73
C SER A 59 -8.16 0.80 13.68
N ARG A 60 -7.70 -0.40 13.31
CA ARG A 60 -8.53 -1.62 13.23
C ARG A 60 -8.47 -2.50 14.47
N LYS A 61 -7.63 -2.17 15.46
CA LYS A 61 -7.44 -3.00 16.67
C LYS A 61 -8.75 -3.33 17.40
N GLY A 62 -9.67 -2.37 17.53
CA GLY A 62 -10.96 -2.59 18.19
C GLY A 62 -12.02 -3.32 17.35
N SER A 63 -11.78 -3.50 16.04
CA SER A 63 -12.72 -4.14 15.09
C SER A 63 -12.21 -5.46 14.53
N THR A 64 -11.04 -5.92 15.00
CA THR A 64 -10.40 -7.17 14.58
C THR A 64 -10.28 -8.08 15.81
N PRO A 65 -10.59 -9.39 15.71
CA PRO A 65 -10.35 -10.32 16.80
C PRO A 65 -8.91 -10.22 17.33
N PRO A 66 -8.68 -10.17 18.66
CA PRO A 66 -7.35 -9.93 19.22
C PRO A 66 -6.26 -10.89 18.72
N ASP A 67 -6.56 -12.18 18.64
CA ASP A 67 -5.62 -13.20 18.17
C ASP A 67 -5.23 -12.99 16.70
N LEU A 68 -6.22 -12.65 15.87
CA LEU A 68 -5.99 -12.33 14.47
C LEU A 68 -5.17 -11.03 14.32
N TYR A 69 -5.49 -10.01 15.11
CA TYR A 69 -4.75 -8.74 15.11
C TYR A 69 -3.27 -8.95 15.47
N ASN A 70 -2.98 -9.70 16.54
CA ASN A 70 -1.62 -9.98 17.01
C ASN A 70 -0.78 -10.76 16.00
N ILE A 71 -1.41 -11.48 15.06
CA ILE A 71 -0.74 -12.20 13.97
C ILE A 71 -0.56 -11.30 12.74
N LEU A 72 -1.57 -10.49 12.41
CA LEU A 72 -1.60 -9.64 11.22
C LEU A 72 -0.65 -8.46 11.34
N GLU A 73 -0.70 -7.73 12.45
CA GLU A 73 0.01 -6.47 12.63
C GLU A 73 1.51 -6.56 12.36
N PRO A 74 2.28 -7.50 12.95
CA PRO A 74 3.72 -7.56 12.72
C PRO A 74 4.07 -7.96 11.30
N GLU A 75 3.24 -8.77 10.64
CA GLU A 75 3.46 -9.16 9.24
C GLU A 75 3.18 -8.03 8.26
N ILE A 76 2.17 -7.21 8.56
CA ILE A 76 1.88 -6.00 7.80
C ILE A 76 3.06 -5.02 7.93
N VAL A 77 3.47 -4.68 9.15
CA VAL A 77 4.57 -3.75 9.39
C VAL A 77 5.87 -4.22 8.73
N LYS A 78 6.20 -5.52 8.88
CA LYS A 78 7.40 -6.12 8.29
C LYS A 78 7.41 -6.09 6.76
N ALA A 79 6.26 -6.11 6.11
CA ALA A 79 6.18 -6.14 4.65
C ALA A 79 6.54 -4.79 4.00
N PHE A 80 6.23 -3.69 4.66
CA PHE A 80 6.43 -2.33 4.16
C PHE A 80 7.78 -1.75 4.62
N GLN A 81 8.89 -2.36 4.19
CA GLN A 81 10.23 -1.85 4.50
C GLN A 81 10.62 -0.74 3.53
N PRO A 82 10.90 0.50 4.00
CA PRO A 82 11.09 1.65 3.13
C PRO A 82 12.30 1.47 2.19
N GLU A 83 13.44 0.98 2.70
CA GLU A 83 14.63 0.77 1.88
C GLU A 83 14.45 -0.29 0.78
N LYS A 84 13.55 -1.25 0.96
CA LYS A 84 13.20 -2.21 -0.10
C LYS A 84 12.36 -1.53 -1.18
N ILE A 85 11.39 -0.71 -0.78
CA ILE A 85 10.54 0.04 -1.71
C ILE A 85 11.41 1.04 -2.50
N LEU A 86 12.27 1.79 -1.82
CA LEU A 86 13.21 2.73 -2.45
C LEU A 86 14.09 2.06 -3.49
N LYS A 87 14.67 0.90 -3.16
CA LYS A 87 15.49 0.13 -4.11
C LYS A 87 14.71 -0.33 -5.33
N GLY A 88 13.47 -0.76 -5.15
CA GLY A 88 12.58 -1.17 -6.24
C GLY A 88 12.20 0.00 -7.15
N VAL A 89 11.81 1.12 -6.55
CA VAL A 89 11.47 2.37 -7.25
C VAL A 89 12.68 2.91 -8.03
N SER A 90 13.86 2.99 -7.39
CA SER A 90 15.11 3.42 -8.03
C SER A 90 15.42 2.58 -9.26
N ARG A 91 15.31 1.25 -9.15
CA ARG A 91 15.54 0.34 -10.28
C ARG A 91 14.56 0.59 -11.44
N GLU A 92 13.28 0.80 -11.15
CA GLU A 92 12.29 1.05 -12.19
C GLU A 92 12.51 2.39 -12.89
N ILE A 93 12.89 3.44 -12.13
CA ILE A 93 13.26 4.75 -12.69
C ILE A 93 14.52 4.62 -13.56
N GLU A 94 15.58 3.99 -13.05
CA GLU A 94 16.84 3.72 -13.76
C GLU A 94 16.58 2.94 -15.06
N ASN A 95 15.65 1.98 -15.06
CA ASN A 95 15.36 1.16 -16.23
C ASN A 95 14.47 1.86 -17.26
N LYS A 96 13.45 2.61 -16.82
CA LYS A 96 12.38 3.10 -17.72
C LYS A 96 12.56 4.54 -18.19
N LEU A 97 13.32 5.36 -17.49
CA LEU A 97 13.56 6.74 -17.92
C LEU A 97 14.82 6.85 -18.75
N ASP A 98 14.79 7.70 -19.77
CA ASP A 98 15.99 8.09 -20.51
C ASP A 98 16.76 9.20 -19.77
N LEU A 99 18.03 9.37 -20.14
CA LEU A 99 18.91 10.37 -19.52
C LEU A 99 18.38 11.79 -19.67
N ARG A 100 17.75 12.11 -20.80
CA ARG A 100 17.20 13.44 -21.06
C ARG A 100 16.08 13.77 -20.07
N THR A 101 15.15 12.83 -19.87
CA THR A 101 14.05 12.98 -18.91
C THR A 101 14.58 13.20 -17.50
N LEU A 102 15.58 12.41 -17.09
CA LEU A 102 16.21 12.56 -15.77
C LEU A 102 16.91 13.91 -15.63
N GLN A 103 17.62 14.37 -16.66
CA GLN A 103 18.33 15.65 -16.63
C GLN A 103 17.36 16.84 -16.59
N ASP A 104 16.30 16.82 -17.41
CA ASP A 104 15.27 17.88 -17.40
C ASP A 104 14.60 18.00 -16.02
N VAL A 105 14.30 16.86 -15.38
CA VAL A 105 13.73 16.83 -14.03
C VAL A 105 14.75 17.31 -13.00
N LEU A 106 16.01 16.86 -13.10
CA LEU A 106 17.08 17.30 -12.20
C LEU A 106 17.24 18.83 -12.25
N THR A 107 17.31 19.41 -13.44
CA THR A 107 17.45 20.88 -13.60
C THR A 107 16.29 21.64 -12.97
N TRP A 108 15.06 21.12 -13.02
CA TRP A 108 13.94 21.72 -12.30
C TRP A 108 14.12 21.62 -10.78
N LEU A 109 14.47 20.43 -10.29
CA LEU A 109 14.63 20.16 -8.86
C LEU A 109 15.79 20.95 -8.23
N GLU A 110 16.82 21.26 -9.00
CA GLU A 110 17.95 22.11 -8.58
C GLU A 110 17.61 23.60 -8.57
N SER A 111 16.50 24.01 -9.19
CA SER A 111 16.08 25.41 -9.18
C SER A 111 15.63 25.84 -7.78
N PRO A 112 15.78 27.14 -7.40
CA PRO A 112 15.31 27.63 -6.09
C PRO A 112 13.82 27.36 -5.84
N LEU A 113 13.00 27.43 -6.90
CA LEU A 113 11.58 27.13 -6.79
C LEU A 113 11.32 25.63 -6.64
N GLY A 114 12.06 24.77 -7.36
CA GLY A 114 11.99 23.32 -7.21
C GLY A 114 12.30 22.88 -5.77
N GLN A 115 13.41 23.36 -5.21
CA GLN A 115 13.79 23.09 -3.82
C GLN A 115 12.76 23.58 -2.81
N LYS A 116 12.22 24.78 -3.01
CA LYS A 116 11.13 25.32 -2.17
C LYS A 116 9.89 24.42 -2.20
N ILE A 117 9.50 23.94 -3.39
CA ILE A 117 8.35 23.06 -3.56
C ILE A 117 8.60 21.70 -2.91
N THR A 118 9.77 21.10 -3.11
CA THR A 118 10.14 19.83 -2.46
C THR A 118 10.02 19.96 -0.94
N ALA A 119 10.59 21.01 -0.33
CA ALA A 119 10.51 21.22 1.12
C ALA A 119 9.06 21.40 1.61
N ILE A 120 8.21 22.08 0.83
CA ILE A 120 6.78 22.20 1.12
C ILE A 120 6.10 20.82 1.03
N GLU A 121 6.38 20.02 0.01
CA GLU A 121 5.76 18.71 -0.17
C GLU A 121 6.19 17.73 0.93
N GLU A 122 7.46 17.72 1.32
CA GLU A 122 7.99 16.91 2.44
C GLU A 122 7.32 17.27 3.77
N SER A 123 7.25 18.57 4.09
CA SER A 123 6.62 19.04 5.34
C SER A 123 5.10 18.76 5.41
N ASN A 124 4.43 18.60 4.26
CA ASN A 124 3.01 18.24 4.20
C ASN A 124 2.77 16.73 4.04
N SER A 125 3.82 15.90 3.99
CA SER A 125 3.73 14.44 3.81
C SER A 125 3.80 13.65 5.12
N THR A 126 3.73 14.32 6.26
CA THR A 126 3.76 13.69 7.59
C THR A 126 2.34 13.38 8.11
N PRO A 127 2.19 12.43 9.05
CA PRO A 127 0.92 12.19 9.72
C PRO A 127 0.35 13.45 10.42
N GLU A 128 1.22 14.30 10.99
CA GLU A 128 0.83 15.52 11.69
C GLU A 128 0.20 16.55 10.75
N ALA A 129 0.67 16.62 9.49
CA ALA A 129 0.12 17.49 8.47
C ALA A 129 -1.36 17.18 8.14
N LEU A 130 -1.83 15.95 8.40
CA LEU A 130 -3.23 15.59 8.21
C LEU A 130 -4.18 16.40 9.08
N GLN A 131 -3.76 16.79 10.29
CA GLN A 131 -4.58 17.61 11.17
C GLN A 131 -4.70 19.05 10.63
N GLY A 132 -3.58 19.63 10.21
CA GLY A 132 -3.57 20.96 9.60
C GLY A 132 -4.41 21.02 8.31
N MET A 133 -4.45 19.95 7.52
CA MET A 133 -5.32 19.88 6.34
C MET A 133 -6.81 19.94 6.70
N LYS A 134 -7.24 19.32 7.80
CA LYS A 134 -8.65 19.36 8.25
C LYS A 134 -9.06 20.78 8.67
N GLU A 135 -8.19 21.46 9.41
CA GLU A 135 -8.41 22.85 9.84
C GLU A 135 -8.48 23.79 8.65
N PHE A 136 -7.57 23.63 7.69
CA PHE A 136 -7.57 24.38 6.45
C PHE A 136 -8.83 24.14 5.60
N ALA A 137 -9.31 22.90 5.54
CA ALA A 137 -10.56 22.58 4.86
C ALA A 137 -11.78 23.31 5.46
N ALA A 138 -11.82 23.48 6.78
CA ALA A 138 -12.86 24.26 7.45
C ALA A 138 -12.75 25.76 7.12
N LEU A 139 -11.54 26.30 7.02
CA LEU A 139 -11.30 27.70 6.63
C LEU A 139 -11.77 27.96 5.19
N MET A 140 -11.44 27.07 4.25
CA MET A 140 -11.84 27.22 2.84
C MET A 140 -13.35 27.22 2.61
N LYS A 141 -14.13 26.57 3.49
CA LYS A 141 -15.61 26.65 3.41
C LYS A 141 -16.13 28.06 3.70
N LYS A 142 -15.42 28.83 4.53
CA LYS A 142 -15.78 30.21 4.89
C LYS A 142 -15.19 31.21 3.89
N THR A 143 -13.98 30.94 3.42
CA THR A 143 -13.24 31.81 2.51
C THR A 143 -12.82 31.00 1.28
N PRO A 144 -13.67 30.92 0.23
CA PRO A 144 -13.34 30.21 -0.98
C PRO A 144 -12.06 30.76 -1.64
N PRO A 145 -11.20 29.91 -2.23
CA PRO A 145 -9.99 30.36 -2.89
C PRO A 145 -10.32 31.21 -4.12
N PRO A 146 -9.47 32.22 -4.45
CA PRO A 146 -9.64 33.02 -5.66
C PRO A 146 -9.74 32.15 -6.92
N LYS A 147 -10.44 32.65 -7.95
CA LYS A 147 -10.64 31.92 -9.21
C LYS A 147 -9.30 31.48 -9.83
N ARG A 148 -8.30 32.37 -9.86
CA ARG A 148 -6.97 32.09 -10.41
C ARG A 148 -6.29 30.91 -9.71
N ARG A 149 -6.26 30.90 -8.37
CA ARG A 149 -5.74 29.78 -7.57
C ARG A 149 -6.49 28.48 -7.85
N SER A 150 -7.82 28.55 -7.95
CA SER A 150 -8.66 27.39 -8.26
C SER A 150 -8.37 26.79 -9.64
N ASP A 151 -8.13 27.63 -10.65
CA ASP A 151 -7.80 27.18 -12.00
C ASP A 151 -6.40 26.54 -12.05
N LEU A 152 -5.43 27.07 -11.29
CA LEU A 152 -4.11 26.46 -11.14
C LEU A 152 -4.18 25.07 -10.49
N VAL A 153 -4.94 24.91 -9.39
CA VAL A 153 -5.12 23.60 -8.74
C VAL A 153 -5.77 22.59 -9.69
N LYS A 154 -6.79 22.99 -10.45
CA LYS A 154 -7.43 22.11 -11.44
C LYS A 154 -6.46 21.67 -12.53
N ARG A 155 -5.62 22.58 -13.04
CA ARG A 155 -4.59 22.26 -14.04
C ARG A 155 -3.54 21.33 -13.46
N PHE A 156 -3.04 21.63 -12.26
CA PHE A 156 -2.09 20.79 -11.54
C PHE A 156 -2.61 19.35 -11.41
N ASN A 157 -3.82 19.18 -10.84
CA ASN A 157 -4.40 17.85 -10.63
C ASN A 157 -4.67 17.11 -11.94
N ARG A 158 -4.95 17.82 -13.04
CA ARG A 158 -5.08 17.18 -14.37
C ARG A 158 -3.73 16.69 -14.89
N ALA A 159 -2.65 17.42 -14.60
CA ALA A 159 -1.30 17.07 -15.02
C ALA A 159 -0.72 15.91 -14.21
N THR A 160 -0.94 15.90 -12.89
CA THR A 160 -0.38 14.92 -11.95
C THR A 160 -1.30 13.75 -11.65
N LYS A 161 -2.61 13.85 -11.92
CA LYS A 161 -3.60 12.77 -11.76
C LYS A 161 -3.58 12.09 -10.37
N PRO A 162 -3.48 12.85 -9.27
CA PRO A 162 -3.30 12.27 -7.94
C PRO A 162 -4.46 11.34 -7.55
N ALA A 163 -5.70 11.69 -7.94
CA ALA A 163 -6.88 10.91 -7.61
C ALA A 163 -6.85 9.53 -8.29
N GLU A 164 -6.53 9.48 -9.58
CA GLU A 164 -6.40 8.22 -10.31
C GLU A 164 -5.33 7.33 -9.69
N TRP A 165 -4.18 7.88 -9.32
CA TRP A 165 -3.08 7.11 -8.73
C TRP A 165 -3.39 6.60 -7.32
N ILE A 166 -4.04 7.40 -6.47
CA ILE A 166 -4.52 6.97 -5.16
C ILE A 166 -5.44 5.75 -5.30
N VAL A 167 -6.41 5.81 -6.23
CA VAL A 167 -7.34 4.71 -6.48
C VAL A 167 -6.61 3.49 -7.01
N GLU A 168 -5.71 3.65 -7.97
CA GLU A 168 -4.96 2.54 -8.55
C GLU A 168 -4.10 1.82 -7.52
N ILE A 169 -3.39 2.55 -6.65
CA ILE A 169 -2.59 1.96 -5.57
C ILE A 169 -3.50 1.25 -4.56
N GLN A 170 -4.62 1.88 -4.17
CA GLN A 170 -5.55 1.31 -3.20
C GLN A 170 -6.19 0.01 -3.71
N MET A 171 -6.78 0.03 -4.90
CA MET A 171 -7.44 -1.15 -5.49
C MET A 171 -6.45 -2.28 -5.76
N SER A 172 -5.26 -1.93 -6.28
CA SER A 172 -4.16 -2.87 -6.49
C SER A 172 -3.72 -3.57 -5.21
N SER A 173 -3.56 -2.81 -4.13
CA SER A 173 -3.11 -3.32 -2.83
C SER A 173 -4.15 -4.24 -2.20
N ILE A 174 -5.43 -3.86 -2.26
CA ILE A 174 -6.55 -4.70 -1.80
C ILE A 174 -6.58 -6.00 -2.60
N LEU A 175 -6.51 -5.92 -3.93
CA LEU A 175 -6.52 -7.10 -4.79
C LEU A 175 -5.34 -8.03 -4.51
N ALA A 176 -4.13 -7.48 -4.37
CA ALA A 176 -2.93 -8.23 -4.05
C ALA A 176 -3.08 -8.97 -2.70
N LEU A 177 -3.52 -8.26 -1.66
CA LEU A 177 -3.73 -8.84 -0.33
C LEU A 177 -4.80 -9.93 -0.36
N THR A 178 -5.98 -9.65 -0.91
CA THR A 178 -7.08 -10.62 -0.97
C THR A 178 -6.72 -11.84 -1.82
N THR A 179 -6.02 -11.65 -2.94
CA THR A 179 -5.55 -12.77 -3.78
C THR A 179 -4.56 -13.64 -3.03
N ALA A 180 -3.59 -13.04 -2.34
CA ALA A 180 -2.60 -13.77 -1.57
C ALA A 180 -3.26 -14.54 -0.41
N LEU A 181 -4.17 -13.92 0.35
CA LEU A 181 -4.95 -14.61 1.38
C LEU A 181 -5.79 -15.76 0.81
N ASN A 182 -6.47 -15.55 -0.31
CA ASN A 182 -7.26 -16.59 -0.96
C ASN A 182 -6.39 -17.77 -1.42
N SER A 183 -5.21 -17.50 -1.98
CA SER A 183 -4.27 -18.54 -2.42
C SER A 183 -3.75 -19.41 -1.27
N SER A 184 -3.72 -18.83 -0.07
CA SER A 184 -3.25 -19.48 1.15
C SER A 184 -4.29 -20.42 1.80
N LEU A 185 -5.56 -20.33 1.41
CA LEU A 185 -6.60 -21.23 1.91
C LEU A 185 -6.49 -22.63 1.28
N PRO A 186 -7.00 -23.68 1.97
CA PRO A 186 -7.24 -24.99 1.36
C PRO A 186 -8.03 -24.86 0.06
N LYS A 187 -7.75 -25.70 -0.93
CA LYS A 187 -8.29 -25.57 -2.29
C LYS A 187 -9.81 -25.47 -2.31
N GLU A 188 -10.47 -26.19 -1.41
CA GLU A 188 -11.92 -26.30 -1.25
C GLU A 188 -12.56 -25.02 -0.69
N LYS A 189 -11.78 -24.18 0.01
CA LYS A 189 -12.21 -22.91 0.61
C LYS A 189 -11.81 -21.69 -0.21
N ARG A 190 -11.13 -21.87 -1.34
CA ARG A 190 -10.71 -20.74 -2.20
C ARG A 190 -11.92 -20.17 -2.92
N GLY A 191 -12.11 -18.86 -2.82
CA GLY A 191 -13.07 -18.12 -3.62
C GLY A 191 -12.61 -17.95 -5.07
N ASN A 192 -13.57 -17.67 -5.94
CA ASN A 192 -13.31 -17.37 -7.35
C ASN A 192 -12.61 -16.01 -7.49
N LEU A 193 -11.41 -15.98 -8.10
CA LEU A 193 -10.62 -14.76 -8.29
C LEU A 193 -11.32 -13.72 -9.16
N ALA A 194 -12.13 -14.13 -10.15
CA ALA A 194 -12.88 -13.21 -10.99
C ALA A 194 -13.97 -12.48 -10.19
N GLU A 195 -14.63 -13.19 -9.27
CA GLU A 195 -15.62 -12.59 -8.38
C GLU A 195 -14.99 -11.64 -7.36
N ILE A 196 -13.83 -11.99 -6.81
CA ILE A 196 -13.05 -11.11 -5.93
C ILE A 196 -12.70 -9.81 -6.66
N ARG A 197 -12.18 -9.90 -7.89
CA ARG A 197 -11.89 -8.72 -8.72
C ARG A 197 -13.14 -7.88 -8.95
N LYS A 198 -14.26 -8.51 -9.32
CA LYS A 198 -15.52 -7.82 -9.54
C LYS A 198 -16.00 -7.06 -8.29
N LYS A 199 -15.90 -7.66 -7.11
CA LYS A 199 -16.27 -7.02 -5.83
C LYS A 199 -15.38 -5.83 -5.50
N ILE A 200 -14.08 -5.92 -5.76
CA ILE A 200 -13.15 -4.80 -5.54
C ILE A 200 -13.45 -3.66 -6.51
N GLU A 201 -13.72 -3.96 -7.78
CA GLU A 201 -14.04 -2.94 -8.80
C GLU A 201 -15.34 -2.19 -8.50
N GLN A 202 -16.29 -2.79 -7.77
CA GLN A 202 -17.49 -2.09 -7.30
C GLN A 202 -17.17 -0.95 -6.31
N LEU A 203 -16.00 -0.97 -5.66
CA LEU A 203 -15.56 0.10 -4.75
C LEU A 203 -14.99 1.31 -5.49
N ARG A 204 -14.59 1.14 -6.76
CA ARG A 204 -13.87 2.15 -7.53
C ARG A 204 -14.62 3.49 -7.65
N PRO A 205 -15.92 3.55 -7.98
CA PRO A 205 -16.61 4.85 -8.13
C PRO A 205 -16.60 5.67 -6.84
N LYS A 206 -16.81 5.02 -5.69
CA LYS A 206 -16.75 5.68 -4.38
C LYS A 206 -15.33 6.14 -4.07
N ALA A 207 -14.34 5.26 -4.25
CA ALA A 207 -12.93 5.58 -4.02
C ALA A 207 -12.46 6.76 -4.90
N GLN A 208 -12.90 6.80 -6.16
CA GLN A 208 -12.59 7.88 -7.09
C GLN A 208 -13.15 9.22 -6.63
N LYS A 209 -14.44 9.26 -6.25
CA LYS A 209 -15.05 10.49 -5.74
C LYS A 209 -14.34 11.03 -4.49
N GLU A 210 -13.98 10.14 -3.57
CA GLU A 210 -13.25 10.50 -2.35
C GLU A 210 -11.82 10.98 -2.69
N ALA A 211 -11.12 10.28 -3.57
CA ALA A 211 -9.78 10.64 -4.01
C ALA A 211 -9.73 11.97 -4.75
N GLU A 212 -10.70 12.28 -5.61
CA GLU A 212 -10.82 13.56 -6.32
C GLU A 212 -10.99 14.72 -5.32
N SER A 213 -11.94 14.59 -4.39
CA SER A 213 -12.17 15.62 -3.36
C SER A 213 -10.94 15.84 -2.49
N ASN A 214 -10.31 14.75 -2.02
CA ASN A 214 -9.13 14.82 -1.17
C ASN A 214 -7.92 15.37 -1.91
N SER A 215 -7.75 15.04 -3.19
CA SER A 215 -6.62 15.54 -4.00
C SER A 215 -6.72 17.04 -4.28
N VAL A 216 -7.94 17.55 -4.52
CA VAL A 216 -8.16 18.99 -4.68
C VAL A 216 -7.85 19.72 -3.38
N MET A 217 -8.42 19.26 -2.26
CA MET A 217 -8.16 19.85 -0.94
C MET A 217 -6.67 19.79 -0.57
N GLY A 218 -6.04 18.63 -0.76
CA GLY A 218 -4.61 18.41 -0.49
C GLY A 218 -3.72 19.33 -1.31
N SER A 219 -4.06 19.61 -2.58
CA SER A 219 -3.29 20.53 -3.42
C SER A 219 -3.43 21.99 -2.98
N PHE A 220 -4.63 22.42 -2.59
CA PHE A 220 -4.79 23.75 -1.99
C PHE A 220 -4.00 23.88 -0.69
N TYR A 221 -4.03 22.84 0.15
CA TYR A 221 -3.30 22.84 1.41
C TYR A 221 -1.80 22.85 1.18
N ALA A 222 -1.25 21.89 0.42
CA ALA A 222 0.18 21.74 0.19
C ALA A 222 0.79 23.05 -0.34
N TYR A 223 0.21 23.62 -1.40
CA TYR A 223 0.77 24.79 -2.08
C TYR A 223 0.24 26.14 -1.55
N ARG A 224 -0.36 26.17 -0.35
CA ARG A 224 -0.97 27.38 0.24
C ARG A 224 0.01 28.53 0.43
N THR A 225 1.29 28.24 0.62
CA THR A 225 2.36 29.24 0.87
C THR A 225 3.03 29.76 -0.41
N LEU A 226 2.73 29.17 -1.57
CA LEU A 226 3.22 29.65 -2.86
C LEU A 226 2.40 30.86 -3.33
N THR A 227 3.05 31.79 -4.02
CA THR A 227 2.32 32.80 -4.82
C THR A 227 1.64 32.14 -6.03
N ASP A 228 0.69 32.83 -6.66
CA ASP A 228 0.04 32.32 -7.88
C ASP A 228 1.06 32.16 -9.02
N GLU A 229 2.06 33.04 -9.10
CA GLU A 229 3.14 33.01 -10.08
C GLU A 229 4.09 31.82 -9.86
N GLU A 230 4.47 31.56 -8.61
CA GLU A 230 5.28 30.39 -8.25
C GLU A 230 4.54 29.09 -8.57
N PHE A 231 3.28 29.01 -8.16
CA PHE A 231 2.48 27.81 -8.43
C PHE A 231 2.22 27.61 -9.92
N GLN A 232 2.00 28.69 -10.68
CA GLN A 232 1.88 28.63 -12.14
C GLN A 232 3.13 28.05 -12.82
N ARG A 233 4.34 28.43 -12.38
CA ARG A 233 5.58 27.84 -12.88
C ARG A 233 5.67 26.35 -12.57
N TYR A 234 5.20 25.93 -11.40
CA TYR A 234 5.15 24.52 -11.06
C TYR A 234 4.14 23.75 -11.92
N VAL A 235 2.94 24.30 -12.14
CA VAL A 235 1.96 23.71 -13.05
C VAL A 235 2.53 23.52 -14.45
N LEU A 236 3.25 24.53 -14.99
CA LEU A 236 3.90 24.42 -16.29
C LEU A 236 4.96 23.31 -16.33
N PHE A 237 5.77 23.16 -15.27
CA PHE A 237 6.70 22.05 -15.17
C PHE A 237 5.97 20.70 -15.11
N ALA A 238 4.95 20.56 -14.25
CA ALA A 238 4.14 19.35 -14.12
C ALA A 238 3.43 18.97 -15.43
N GLU A 239 3.11 19.96 -16.27
CA GLU A 239 2.51 19.75 -17.60
C GLU A 239 3.54 19.31 -18.66
N SER A 240 4.84 19.45 -18.41
CA SER A 240 5.90 19.09 -19.35
C SER A 240 5.97 17.57 -19.62
N ALA A 241 6.51 17.21 -20.78
CA ALA A 241 6.65 15.80 -21.17
C ALA A 241 7.56 15.03 -20.20
N SER A 242 8.68 15.63 -19.79
CA SER A 242 9.66 15.02 -18.89
C SER A 242 9.07 14.81 -17.48
N ALA A 243 8.38 15.80 -16.92
CA ALA A 243 7.71 15.66 -15.62
C ALA A 243 6.61 14.59 -15.64
N LYS A 244 5.74 14.59 -16.66
CA LYS A 244 4.69 13.58 -16.81
C LYS A 244 5.27 12.17 -16.93
N ARG A 245 6.34 11.99 -17.73
CA ARG A 245 7.00 10.69 -17.89
C ARG A 245 7.62 10.23 -16.57
N PHE A 246 8.35 11.11 -15.89
CA PHE A 246 8.95 10.83 -14.58
C PHE A 246 7.89 10.42 -13.55
N HIS A 247 6.85 11.24 -13.39
CA HIS A 247 5.77 11.01 -12.44
C HIS A 247 5.03 9.69 -12.70
N ASN A 248 4.73 9.37 -13.97
CA ASN A 248 4.09 8.12 -14.35
C ASN A 248 4.97 6.89 -14.06
N VAL A 249 6.28 6.97 -14.30
CA VAL A 249 7.20 5.87 -13.98
C VAL A 249 7.31 5.68 -12.48
N PHE A 250 7.50 6.77 -11.73
CA PHE A 250 7.56 6.75 -10.27
C PHE A 250 6.31 6.10 -9.67
N LEU A 251 5.10 6.56 -10.04
CA LEU A 251 3.87 6.06 -9.44
C LEU A 251 3.55 4.62 -9.82
N ASN A 252 3.89 4.20 -11.05
CA ASN A 252 3.81 2.79 -11.41
C ASN A 252 4.79 1.93 -10.61
N ALA A 253 6.02 2.42 -10.39
CA ALA A 253 7.01 1.71 -9.60
C ALA A 253 6.56 1.58 -8.13
N LEU A 254 6.08 2.67 -7.53
CA LEU A 254 5.53 2.68 -6.19
C LEU A 254 4.34 1.73 -6.04
N LYS A 255 3.39 1.77 -6.99
CA LYS A 255 2.25 0.83 -7.03
C LYS A 255 2.72 -0.63 -7.05
N ASN A 256 3.72 -0.96 -7.86
CA ASN A 256 4.25 -2.31 -7.96
C ASN A 256 4.91 -2.76 -6.65
N GLU A 257 5.69 -1.89 -6.01
CA GLU A 257 6.31 -2.19 -4.71
C GLU A 257 5.27 -2.35 -3.59
N MET A 258 4.21 -1.53 -3.59
CA MET A 258 3.06 -1.67 -2.69
C MET A 258 2.34 -3.01 -2.88
N GLN A 259 2.05 -3.39 -4.12
CA GLN A 259 1.47 -4.70 -4.43
C GLN A 259 2.37 -5.84 -3.93
N MET A 260 3.68 -5.75 -4.17
CA MET A 260 4.65 -6.75 -3.72
C MET A 260 4.71 -6.87 -2.20
N ALA A 261 4.59 -5.75 -1.47
CA ALA A 261 4.45 -5.78 -0.02
C ALA A 261 3.15 -6.51 0.39
N CYS A 262 2.01 -6.17 -0.20
CA CYS A 262 0.73 -6.82 0.09
C CYS A 262 0.71 -8.33 -0.22
N LEU A 263 1.37 -8.77 -1.29
CA LEU A 263 1.53 -10.20 -1.60
C LEU A 263 2.32 -10.94 -0.52
N LYS A 264 3.40 -10.33 -0.01
CA LYS A 264 4.20 -10.93 1.08
C LYS A 264 3.39 -11.12 2.35
N ILE A 265 2.52 -10.16 2.68
CA ILE A 265 1.60 -10.25 3.82
C ILE A 265 0.72 -11.49 3.65
N GLY A 266 -0.01 -11.61 2.55
CA GLY A 266 -0.94 -12.73 2.36
C GLY A 266 -0.26 -14.10 2.30
N LYS A 267 0.98 -14.19 1.81
CA LYS A 267 1.78 -15.42 1.85
C LYS A 267 2.16 -15.79 3.29
N SER A 268 2.73 -14.84 4.03
CA SER A 268 3.15 -15.05 5.42
C SER A 268 1.96 -15.45 6.31
N LEU A 269 0.83 -14.78 6.13
CA LEU A 269 -0.40 -15.10 6.84
C LEU A 269 -0.97 -16.46 6.46
N GLY A 270 -0.84 -16.87 5.21
CA GLY A 270 -1.21 -18.22 4.82
C GLY A 270 -0.49 -19.30 5.60
N GLU A 271 0.82 -19.17 5.68
CA GLU A 271 1.68 -20.11 6.41
C GLU A 271 1.36 -20.13 7.92
N LYS A 272 0.92 -19.00 8.50
CA LYS A 272 0.57 -18.89 9.91
C LYS A 272 -0.87 -19.32 10.24
N ILE A 273 -1.85 -18.95 9.41
CA ILE A 273 -3.26 -19.32 9.59
C ILE A 273 -3.45 -20.83 9.46
N ILE A 274 -2.68 -21.50 8.60
CA ILE A 274 -2.67 -22.98 8.53
C ILE A 274 -2.23 -23.62 9.86
N LYS A 275 -1.41 -22.92 10.67
CA LYS A 275 -0.85 -23.41 11.93
C LYS A 275 -1.64 -23.00 13.17
N LEU A 276 -2.62 -22.09 13.04
CA LEU A 276 -3.55 -21.86 14.13
C LEU A 276 -4.35 -23.14 14.36
N PRO A 277 -4.65 -23.50 15.62
CA PRO A 277 -5.64 -24.54 15.86
C PRO A 277 -6.88 -24.09 15.09
N ARG A 278 -7.24 -24.84 14.05
CA ARG A 278 -8.58 -24.72 13.47
C ARG A 278 -9.49 -24.84 14.69
N GLU A 279 -10.45 -23.93 14.86
CA GLU A 279 -11.61 -24.27 15.66
C GLU A 279 -12.15 -25.56 15.03
N GLN A 280 -11.74 -26.69 15.59
CA GLN A 280 -12.33 -27.96 15.30
C GLN A 280 -13.66 -27.85 16.03
N GLU A 281 -14.66 -27.28 15.35
CA GLU A 281 -16.03 -27.63 15.65
C GLU A 281 -16.11 -29.14 15.41
N VAL A 282 -15.80 -29.91 16.45
CA VAL A 282 -16.08 -31.34 16.45
C VAL A 282 -17.58 -31.38 16.70
N MET A 283 -18.33 -31.54 15.60
CA MET A 283 -19.74 -31.86 15.69
C MET A 283 -19.81 -33.28 16.28
N VAL A 284 -20.15 -33.37 17.56
CA VAL A 284 -20.30 -34.65 18.25
C VAL A 284 -21.79 -35.01 18.19
N THR A 285 -22.13 -35.96 17.34
CA THR A 285 -23.46 -36.57 17.35
C THR A 285 -23.55 -37.51 18.54
N GLY A 286 -24.22 -37.08 19.60
CA GLY A 286 -24.36 -37.81 20.86
C GLY A 286 -25.20 -37.03 21.86
N LYS A 287 -25.65 -37.72 22.90
CA LYS A 287 -26.42 -37.11 23.99
C LYS A 287 -25.47 -36.68 25.10
N ILE A 288 -25.53 -35.40 25.48
CA ILE A 288 -24.74 -34.85 26.57
C ILE A 288 -25.66 -34.41 27.71
N VAL A 289 -25.23 -34.70 28.94
CA VAL A 289 -25.84 -34.17 30.17
C VAL A 289 -24.85 -33.20 30.79
N VAL A 290 -25.21 -31.92 30.86
CA VAL A 290 -24.36 -30.85 31.38
C VAL A 290 -24.90 -30.41 32.75
N HIS A 291 -24.12 -30.62 33.80
CA HIS A 291 -24.43 -30.12 35.13
C HIS A 291 -23.73 -28.77 35.33
N LEU A 292 -24.49 -27.72 35.63
CA LEU A 292 -23.97 -26.37 35.85
C LEU A 292 -23.64 -26.14 37.32
N LYS A 293 -22.72 -25.21 37.58
CA LYS A 293 -22.32 -24.83 38.94
C LYS A 293 -23.45 -24.19 39.76
N ASP A 294 -24.47 -23.67 39.09
CA ASP A 294 -25.67 -23.09 39.72
C ASP A 294 -26.75 -24.14 40.06
N GLY A 295 -26.47 -25.43 39.87
CA GLY A 295 -27.37 -26.54 40.18
C GLY A 295 -28.31 -26.94 39.04
N ARG A 296 -28.34 -26.22 37.92
CA ARG A 296 -29.14 -26.61 36.75
C ARG A 296 -28.51 -27.80 36.03
N THR A 297 -29.35 -28.67 35.46
CA THR A 297 -28.93 -29.78 34.60
C THR A 297 -29.59 -29.64 33.24
N LEU A 298 -28.80 -29.77 32.18
CA LEU A 298 -29.25 -29.65 30.80
C LEU A 298 -28.95 -30.93 30.05
N VAL A 299 -29.87 -31.32 29.18
CA VAL A 299 -29.73 -32.52 28.35
C VAL A 299 -29.90 -32.09 26.91
N TRP A 300 -28.88 -32.33 26.10
CA TRP A 300 -28.89 -31.97 24.68
C TRP A 300 -28.67 -33.19 23.81
N ASP A 301 -29.54 -33.32 22.82
CA ASP A 301 -29.40 -34.30 21.74
C ASP A 301 -28.70 -33.59 20.57
N ASN A 302 -27.49 -34.05 20.25
CA ASN A 302 -26.55 -33.41 19.30
C ASN A 302 -26.00 -32.07 19.81
N TYR A 303 -24.68 -32.03 20.00
CA TYR A 303 -23.98 -30.84 20.47
C TYR A 303 -22.70 -30.61 19.67
N THR A 304 -22.25 -29.36 19.64
CA THR A 304 -20.95 -28.96 19.12
C THR A 304 -20.07 -28.58 20.30
N GLU A 305 -18.94 -29.26 20.44
CA GLU A 305 -17.92 -28.86 21.41
C GLU A 305 -16.99 -27.82 20.78
N LYS A 306 -16.90 -26.65 21.42
CA LYS A 306 -15.95 -25.59 21.07
C LYS A 306 -14.91 -25.48 22.20
N ASN A 307 -13.85 -24.69 21.98
CA ASN A 307 -12.73 -24.61 22.94
C ASN A 307 -13.18 -24.18 24.34
N ASP A 308 -14.06 -23.19 24.43
CA ASP A 308 -14.50 -22.57 25.68
C ASP A 308 -15.97 -22.85 26.02
N ARG A 309 -16.72 -23.57 25.18
CA ARG A 309 -18.18 -23.74 25.32
C ARG A 309 -18.70 -25.06 24.75
N TYR A 310 -19.87 -25.47 25.23
CA TYR A 310 -20.71 -26.49 24.60
C TYR A 310 -21.91 -25.79 23.95
N CYS A 311 -22.24 -26.13 22.71
CA CYS A 311 -23.36 -25.53 21.99
C CYS A 311 -24.33 -26.58 21.46
N THR A 312 -25.61 -26.26 21.36
CA THR A 312 -26.63 -27.06 20.67
C THR A 312 -27.56 -26.17 19.87
N PHE A 313 -28.26 -26.73 18.88
CA PHE A 313 -29.25 -26.00 18.10
C PHE A 313 -30.65 -26.22 18.67
N ILE A 314 -31.33 -25.12 18.96
CA ILE A 314 -32.74 -25.10 19.37
C ILE A 314 -33.57 -24.32 18.33
N ALA A 315 -34.90 -24.40 18.40
CA ALA A 315 -35.80 -23.74 17.44
C ALA A 315 -35.62 -22.21 17.33
N GLY A 316 -34.92 -21.58 18.29
CA GLY A 316 -34.60 -20.14 18.31
C GLY A 316 -33.15 -19.77 17.97
N GLY A 317 -32.31 -20.73 17.56
CA GLY A 317 -30.89 -20.49 17.23
C GLY A 317 -29.91 -21.41 17.97
N GLU A 318 -28.63 -21.05 17.97
CA GLU A 318 -27.59 -21.77 18.70
C GLU A 318 -27.60 -21.33 20.18
N LEU A 319 -27.76 -22.29 21.08
CA LEU A 319 -27.62 -22.10 22.53
C LEU A 319 -26.25 -22.60 22.96
N CYS A 320 -25.43 -21.72 23.53
CA CYS A 320 -24.08 -22.05 24.00
C CYS A 320 -23.92 -21.81 25.50
N ILE A 321 -23.14 -22.68 26.15
CA ILE A 321 -22.78 -22.58 27.57
C ILE A 321 -21.27 -22.63 27.73
N SER A 322 -20.73 -21.69 28.49
CA SER A 322 -19.30 -21.64 28.81
C SER A 322 -18.89 -22.86 29.64
N LYS A 323 -17.75 -23.48 29.30
CA LYS A 323 -17.13 -24.55 30.08
C LYS A 323 -16.75 -24.09 31.50
N SER A 324 -16.56 -22.78 31.72
CA SER A 324 -16.34 -22.22 33.07
C SER A 324 -17.54 -22.41 34.00
N ASP A 325 -18.73 -22.52 33.44
CA ASP A 325 -20.00 -22.55 34.19
C ASP A 325 -20.50 -23.98 34.41
N VAL A 326 -19.79 -24.95 33.83
CA VAL A 326 -20.07 -26.38 33.92
C VAL A 326 -19.34 -26.98 35.11
N ALA A 327 -20.09 -27.68 35.97
CA ALA A 327 -19.56 -28.45 37.09
C ALA A 327 -19.10 -29.85 36.64
N SER A 328 -19.90 -30.53 35.80
CA SER A 328 -19.55 -31.83 35.23
C SER A 328 -20.34 -32.13 33.96
N VAL A 329 -19.86 -33.11 33.19
CA VAL A 329 -20.46 -33.55 31.93
C VAL A 329 -20.60 -35.06 31.90
N GLY A 330 -21.81 -35.57 31.71
CA GLY A 330 -22.10 -36.97 31.38
C GLY A 330 -22.21 -37.16 29.86
N ARG A 331 -21.50 -38.14 29.32
CA ARG A 331 -21.58 -38.52 27.90
C ARG A 331 -22.19 -39.92 27.81
N ASN A 332 -23.26 -40.07 27.03
CA ASN A 332 -23.89 -41.37 26.74
C ASN A 332 -23.54 -41.85 25.33
#